data_AF-A0A7S2JCZ7-F1
#
_entry.id   AF-A0A7S2JCZ7-F1
#
_cell.length_a   1.000
_cell.length_b   1.000
_cell.length_c   1.000
_cell.angle_alpha   90.00
_cell.angle_beta   90.00
_cell.angle_gamma   90.00
#
_symmetry.space_group_name_H-M   'P 1'
#
loop_
_entity.id
_entity.type
_entity.pdbx_description
1 polymer ?
#
loop_
_entity_poly.entity_id
_entity_poly.type
_entity_poly.pdbx_seq_one_letter_code
_entity_poly.pdbx_strand_id
1 'polypeptide(L)'
;QVATKGGNHLRFQLQLGGASAAQANRVQLTHELTVGAPAGKSSELAVWGLGVQYTHFNMRGHCVPVFVSEQGIGRGAQSTQPLSDFLNIFHGGSGGNDYTTYSASSSYTTSAGVGLVLENSELALFDLGSDG
;
A
#
# COMPACT_ATOMS: atom_id res chain seq x y z
N GLN A 1 10.86 7.37 21.17
CA GLN A 1 11.42 6.43 20.18
C GLN A 1 12.90 6.25 20.45
N VAL A 2 13.40 5.02 20.38
CA VAL A 2 14.84 4.72 20.36
C VAL A 2 15.12 4.11 18.98
N ALA A 3 15.86 4.83 18.13
CA ALA A 3 16.27 4.34 16.82
C ALA A 3 17.63 3.65 16.96
N THR A 4 17.66 2.32 16.86
CA THR A 4 18.91 1.55 16.78
C THR A 4 19.17 1.22 15.31
N LYS A 5 20.22 1.80 14.74
CA LYS A 5 20.62 1.54 13.34
C LYS A 5 21.44 0.24 13.29
N GLY A 6 20.85 -0.82 12.75
CA GLY A 6 21.56 -2.02 12.34
C GLY A 6 21.45 -2.17 10.82
N GLY A 7 22.54 -1.94 10.07
CA GLY A 7 22.54 -2.11 8.61
C GLY A 7 21.42 -1.36 7.86
N ASN A 8 20.93 -1.93 6.75
CA ASN A 8 19.85 -1.41 5.89
C ASN A 8 18.44 -1.53 6.51
N HIS A 9 18.35 -1.70 7.84
CA HIS A 9 17.09 -1.86 8.57
C HIS A 9 16.87 -0.66 9.49
N LEU A 10 15.69 -0.04 9.40
CA LEU A 10 15.24 0.99 10.32
C LEU A 10 14.04 0.50 11.11
N ARG A 11 14.18 0.40 12.43
CA ARG A 11 13.10 -0.06 13.32
C ARG A 11 12.46 1.11 14.05
N PHE A 12 11.13 1.12 14.06
CA PHE A 12 10.33 2.05 14.85
C PHE A 12 9.51 1.28 15.89
N GLN A 13 9.45 1.82 17.10
CA GLN A 13 8.55 1.34 18.15
C GLN A 13 7.72 2.51 18.65
N LEU A 14 6.40 2.36 18.58
CA LEU A 14 5.44 3.31 19.11
C LEU A 14 4.69 2.66 20.27
N GLN A 15 4.78 3.28 21.45
CA GLN A 15 3.95 2.95 22.59
C GLN A 15 2.99 4.11 22.83
N LEU A 16 1.69 3.84 22.74
CA LEU A 16 0.63 4.79 23.03
C LEU A 16 0.12 4.54 24.45
N GLY A 17 0.01 5.59 25.26
CA GLY A 17 -0.51 5.52 26.63
C GLY A 17 -1.44 6.69 26.95
N GLY A 18 -2.29 6.51 27.97
CA GLY A 18 -3.22 7.55 28.44
C GLY A 18 -4.43 7.78 27.52
N ALA A 19 -5.20 8.83 27.82
CA ALA A 19 -6.46 9.16 27.12
C ALA A 19 -6.29 9.41 25.60
N SER A 20 -5.08 9.82 25.17
CA SER A 20 -4.74 10.09 23.78
C SER A 20 -4.59 8.82 22.93
N ALA A 21 -4.33 7.66 23.55
CA ALA A 21 -4.21 6.39 22.83
C ALA A 21 -5.54 5.97 22.20
N ALA A 22 -6.66 6.26 22.85
CA ALA A 22 -8.00 5.95 22.36
C ALA A 22 -8.41 6.79 21.14
N GLN A 23 -7.70 7.89 20.86
CA GLN A 23 -7.99 8.81 19.76
C GLN A 23 -7.11 8.59 18.54
N ALA A 24 -6.02 7.81 18.66
CA ALA A 24 -5.13 7.51 17.57
C ALA A 24 -5.62 6.30 16.77
N ASN A 25 -5.91 6.48 15.48
CA ASN A 25 -6.38 5.42 14.59
C ASN A 25 -5.38 5.08 13.47
N ARG A 26 -4.32 5.89 13.27
CA ARG A 26 -3.31 5.68 12.22
C ARG A 26 -1.94 6.16 12.66
N VAL A 27 -0.92 5.45 12.21
CA VAL A 27 0.49 5.88 12.26
C VAL A 27 0.98 6.02 10.83
N GLN A 28 1.67 7.11 10.52
CA GLN A 28 2.20 7.38 9.20
C GLN A 28 3.72 7.55 9.26
N LEU A 29 4.40 6.88 8.33
CA LEU A 29 5.82 6.99 8.08
C LEU A 29 6.00 7.54 6.68
N THR A 30 6.58 8.73 6.57
CA THR A 30 6.87 9.37 5.28
C THR A 30 8.37 9.37 5.06
N HIS A 31 8.78 8.96 3.85
CA HIS A 31 10.16 9.07 3.43
C HIS A 31 10.21 9.56 1.98
N GLU A 32 11.28 10.24 1.63
CA GLU A 32 11.47 10.78 0.28
C GLU A 32 12.09 9.72 -0.63
N LEU A 33 11.54 9.56 -1.84
CA LEU A 33 12.06 8.66 -2.87
C LEU A 33 12.92 9.45 -3.87
N THR A 34 14.13 9.83 -3.48
CA THR A 34 15.04 10.64 -4.32
C THR A 34 16.15 9.82 -4.96
N VAL A 35 16.48 8.66 -4.41
CA VAL A 35 17.61 7.85 -4.88
C VAL A 35 17.34 7.37 -6.31
N GLY A 36 18.20 7.78 -7.25
CA GLY A 36 18.12 7.44 -8.66
C GLY A 36 17.01 8.13 -9.45
N ALA A 37 16.26 9.06 -8.84
CA ALA A 37 15.36 9.93 -9.57
C ALA A 37 16.14 11.07 -10.28
N PRO A 38 15.70 11.54 -11.46
CA PRO A 38 16.25 12.76 -12.05
C PRO A 38 16.02 13.96 -11.11
N ALA A 39 16.94 14.92 -11.12
CA ALA A 39 16.88 16.09 -10.23
C ALA A 39 15.54 16.82 -10.38
N GLY A 40 14.81 16.97 -9.26
CA GLY A 40 13.49 17.61 -9.23
C GLY A 40 12.33 16.78 -9.82
N LYS A 41 12.55 15.50 -10.15
CA LYS A 41 11.57 14.62 -10.82
C LYS A 41 11.35 13.29 -10.07
N SER A 42 11.38 13.31 -8.73
CA SER A 42 11.11 12.12 -7.90
C SER A 42 9.70 11.55 -8.10
N SER A 43 8.73 12.39 -8.49
CA SER A 43 7.38 11.95 -8.87
C SER A 43 7.35 11.10 -10.14
N GLU A 44 8.35 11.19 -11.02
CA GLU A 44 8.45 10.37 -12.23
C GLU A 44 9.05 8.97 -11.96
N LEU A 45 9.57 8.74 -10.74
CA LEU A 45 10.18 7.46 -10.37
C LEU A 45 9.10 6.38 -10.28
N ALA A 46 9.14 5.38 -11.17
CA ALA A 46 8.18 4.29 -11.16
C ALA A 46 8.36 3.40 -9.92
N VAL A 47 7.26 2.84 -9.43
CA VAL A 47 7.21 1.96 -8.25
C VAL A 47 6.42 0.71 -8.60
N TRP A 48 6.94 -0.46 -8.26
CA TRP A 48 6.31 -1.77 -8.51
C TRP A 48 6.35 -2.64 -7.27
N GLY A 49 5.54 -3.69 -7.27
CA GLY A 49 5.47 -4.67 -6.20
C GLY A 49 4.14 -4.57 -5.47
N LEU A 50 4.21 -4.51 -4.14
CA LEU A 50 3.08 -4.60 -3.23
C LEU A 50 2.31 -5.92 -3.38
N GLY A 51 3.03 -6.98 -3.74
CA GLY A 51 2.47 -8.28 -4.04
C GLY A 51 2.10 -8.45 -5.51
N VAL A 52 1.05 -9.25 -5.77
CA VAL A 52 0.51 -9.43 -7.12
C VAL A 52 -0.61 -8.43 -7.36
N GLN A 53 -0.33 -7.45 -8.23
CA GLN A 53 -1.25 -6.41 -8.66
C GLN A 53 -1.73 -6.70 -10.08
N TYR A 54 -3.04 -6.62 -10.32
CA TYR A 54 -3.65 -7.01 -11.60
C TYR A 54 -4.19 -5.82 -12.42
N THR A 55 -4.38 -4.65 -11.80
CA THR A 55 -4.93 -3.46 -12.49
C THR A 55 -3.80 -2.50 -12.90
N HIS A 56 -3.00 -2.06 -11.93
CA HIS A 56 -1.86 -1.19 -12.18
C HIS A 56 -0.57 -2.01 -12.12
N PHE A 57 0.38 -1.72 -13.00
CA PHE A 57 1.75 -2.26 -12.86
C PHE A 57 2.63 -1.24 -12.15
N ASN A 58 2.63 0.01 -12.62
CA ASN A 58 3.26 1.14 -11.92
C ASN A 58 2.30 1.69 -10.86
N MET A 59 2.72 1.69 -9.60
CA MET A 59 1.95 2.14 -8.43
C MET A 59 2.19 3.61 -8.08
N ARG A 60 3.04 4.33 -8.82
CA ARG A 60 3.24 5.77 -8.60
C ARG A 60 1.92 6.52 -8.77
N GLY A 61 1.57 7.36 -7.79
CA GLY A 61 0.30 8.10 -7.79
C GLY A 61 -0.88 7.35 -7.17
N HIS A 62 -0.66 6.15 -6.65
CA HIS A 62 -1.70 5.32 -6.03
C HIS A 62 -1.50 5.18 -4.52
N CYS A 63 -2.61 5.06 -3.79
CA CYS A 63 -2.63 4.61 -2.40
C CYS A 63 -3.09 3.15 -2.36
N VAL A 64 -2.17 2.24 -2.04
CA VAL A 64 -2.38 0.80 -2.19
C VAL A 64 -2.47 0.16 -0.80
N PRO A 65 -3.61 -0.44 -0.43
CA PRO A 65 -3.71 -1.23 0.78
C PRO A 65 -2.94 -2.55 0.63
N VAL A 66 -2.08 -2.85 1.60
CA VAL A 66 -1.49 -4.18 1.77
C VAL A 66 -2.32 -4.92 2.81
N PHE A 67 -3.32 -5.63 2.31
CA PHE A 67 -4.23 -6.45 3.09
C PHE A 67 -4.62 -7.66 2.26
N VAL A 68 -4.42 -8.86 2.81
CA VAL A 68 -4.84 -10.08 2.13
C VAL A 68 -6.36 -10.20 2.26
N SER A 69 -7.05 -10.24 1.14
CA SER A 69 -8.50 -10.47 1.08
C SER A 69 -8.84 -11.35 -0.11
N GLU A 70 -10.05 -11.90 -0.15
CA GLU A 70 -10.55 -12.60 -1.34
C GLU A 70 -10.40 -11.72 -2.59
N GLN A 71 -9.87 -12.22 -3.72
CA GLN A 71 -9.53 -11.43 -4.93
C GLN A 71 -10.64 -10.52 -5.47
N GLY A 72 -11.90 -10.82 -5.15
CA GLY A 72 -13.07 -10.23 -5.75
C GLY A 72 -13.35 -10.76 -7.16
N ILE A 73 -14.60 -11.12 -7.43
CA ILE A 73 -15.07 -11.44 -8.79
C ILE A 73 -15.53 -10.14 -9.45
N GLY A 74 -14.80 -9.70 -10.48
CA GLY A 74 -15.10 -8.47 -11.22
C GLY A 74 -14.23 -7.26 -10.84
N ARG A 75 -13.75 -7.17 -9.60
CA ARG A 75 -12.74 -6.20 -9.11
C ARG A 75 -13.12 -4.71 -9.30
N GLY A 76 -14.40 -4.40 -9.53
CA GLY A 76 -14.87 -3.03 -9.72
C GLY A 76 -14.46 -2.37 -11.04
N ALA A 77 -13.86 -3.10 -11.99
CA ALA A 77 -13.54 -2.55 -13.30
C ALA A 77 -14.81 -2.07 -14.01
N GLN A 78 -14.74 -0.97 -14.75
CA GLN A 78 -15.91 -0.35 -15.40
C GLN A 78 -16.69 -1.32 -16.30
N SER A 79 -15.99 -2.30 -16.90
CA SER A 79 -16.57 -3.35 -17.75
C SER A 79 -17.28 -4.48 -16.99
N THR A 80 -17.00 -4.64 -15.69
CA THR A 80 -17.54 -5.68 -14.82
C THR A 80 -18.28 -5.09 -13.61
N GLN A 81 -18.43 -3.77 -13.55
CA GLN A 81 -19.11 -3.04 -12.47
C GLN A 81 -20.55 -3.52 -12.23
N PRO A 82 -21.37 -3.82 -13.27
CA PRO A 82 -22.71 -4.37 -13.07
C PRO A 82 -22.71 -5.74 -12.37
N LEU A 83 -21.69 -6.57 -12.63
CA LEU A 83 -21.52 -7.87 -12.01
C LEU A 83 -20.94 -7.73 -10.58
N SER A 84 -19.99 -6.81 -10.40
CA SER A 84 -19.38 -6.52 -9.09
C SER A 84 -20.42 -5.96 -8.11
N ASP A 85 -21.31 -5.08 -8.58
CA ASP A 85 -22.42 -4.54 -7.78
C ASP A 85 -23.43 -5.61 -7.43
N PHE A 86 -23.80 -6.47 -8.38
CA PHE A 86 -24.70 -7.60 -8.13
C PHE A 86 -24.15 -8.56 -7.07
N LEU A 87 -22.86 -8.90 -7.15
CA LEU A 87 -22.20 -9.76 -6.16
C LEU A 87 -22.03 -9.06 -4.80
N ASN A 88 -21.79 -7.75 -4.77
CA ASN A 88 -21.74 -7.00 -3.53
C ASN A 88 -23.11 -6.96 -2.81
N ILE A 89 -24.21 -6.82 -3.55
CA ILE A 89 -25.58 -6.76 -3.00
C ILE A 89 -26.10 -8.14 -2.59
N PHE A 90 -25.88 -9.16 -3.42
CA PHE A 90 -26.54 -10.47 -3.24
C PHE A 90 -25.62 -11.57 -2.68
N HIS A 91 -24.30 -11.35 -2.67
CA HIS A 91 -23.30 -12.34 -2.24
C HIS A 91 -22.27 -11.77 -1.25
N GLY A 92 -22.67 -10.83 -0.38
CA GLY A 92 -21.89 -10.48 0.82
C GLY A 92 -20.58 -9.72 0.58
N GLY A 93 -20.47 -8.92 -0.48
CA GLY A 93 -19.29 -8.06 -0.71
C GLY A 93 -18.17 -8.68 -1.56
N SER A 94 -18.43 -9.79 -2.27
CA SER A 94 -17.43 -10.52 -3.08
C SER A 94 -16.99 -9.84 -4.39
N GLY A 95 -17.35 -8.57 -4.63
CA GLY A 95 -16.98 -7.84 -5.85
C GLY A 95 -15.52 -7.37 -5.90
N GLY A 96 -14.89 -7.12 -4.74
CA GLY A 96 -13.53 -6.56 -4.63
C GLY A 96 -13.37 -5.15 -5.22
N ASN A 97 -12.13 -4.66 -5.24
CA ASN A 97 -11.68 -3.39 -5.83
C ASN A 97 -10.34 -3.56 -6.55
N ASP A 98 -9.82 -2.48 -7.16
CA ASP A 98 -8.59 -2.50 -7.98
C ASP A 98 -7.35 -3.08 -7.28
N TYR A 99 -7.28 -3.01 -5.95
CA TYR A 99 -6.12 -3.43 -5.13
C TYR A 99 -6.35 -4.73 -4.38
N THR A 100 -7.51 -5.35 -4.58
CA THR A 100 -7.87 -6.62 -3.93
C THR A 100 -7.01 -7.75 -4.49
N THR A 101 -6.29 -8.46 -3.62
CA THR A 101 -5.37 -9.53 -4.00
C THR A 101 -5.19 -10.57 -2.90
N TYR A 102 -5.05 -11.84 -3.30
CA TYR A 102 -4.70 -12.95 -2.39
C TYR A 102 -3.23 -12.94 -1.97
N SER A 103 -2.38 -12.15 -2.65
CA SER A 103 -0.93 -12.16 -2.45
C SER A 103 -0.44 -10.73 -2.27
N ALA A 104 -0.96 -10.05 -1.25
CA ALA A 104 -0.47 -8.74 -0.85
C ALA A 104 0.89 -8.90 -0.15
N SER A 105 1.84 -8.03 -0.48
CA SER A 105 3.16 -8.01 0.15
C SER A 105 3.50 -6.58 0.55
N SER A 106 4.07 -6.39 1.74
CA SER A 106 4.47 -5.09 2.28
C SER A 106 5.83 -4.63 1.74
N SER A 107 6.07 -4.83 0.44
CA SER A 107 7.36 -4.57 -0.20
C SER A 107 7.21 -3.98 -1.60
N TYR A 108 8.08 -3.04 -1.95
CA TYR A 108 8.12 -2.45 -3.30
C TYR A 108 9.56 -2.25 -3.78
N THR A 109 9.71 -2.08 -5.09
CA THR A 109 10.95 -1.72 -5.78
C THR A 109 10.70 -0.53 -6.71
N THR A 110 11.72 0.29 -6.92
CA THR A 110 11.68 1.47 -7.81
C THR A 110 12.48 1.27 -9.09
N SER A 111 12.27 2.12 -10.10
CA SER A 111 13.07 2.12 -11.34
C SER A 111 14.57 2.42 -11.12
N ALA A 112 14.94 2.90 -9.94
CA ALA A 112 16.33 3.12 -9.53
C ALA A 112 17.01 1.88 -8.93
N GLY A 113 16.31 0.74 -8.83
CA GLY A 113 16.86 -0.48 -8.21
C GLY A 113 16.91 -0.42 -6.67
N VAL A 114 16.23 0.56 -6.06
CA VAL A 114 16.05 0.65 -4.61
C VAL A 114 14.68 0.10 -4.23
N GLY A 115 14.63 -0.66 -3.14
CA GLY A 115 13.39 -1.20 -2.59
C GLY A 115 13.25 -0.96 -1.10
N LEU A 116 12.02 -1.13 -0.63
CA LEU A 116 11.66 -1.06 0.78
C LEU A 116 10.83 -2.29 1.14
N VAL A 117 11.06 -2.81 2.34
CA VAL A 117 10.22 -3.82 2.97
C VAL A 117 9.75 -3.26 4.30
N LEU A 118 8.45 -3.25 4.51
CA LEU A 118 7.85 -2.97 5.80
C LEU A 118 7.62 -4.30 6.51
N GLU A 119 8.43 -4.57 7.53
CA GLU A 119 8.27 -5.73 8.40
C GLU A 119 7.20 -5.44 9.45
N ASN A 120 5.95 -5.71 9.10
CA ASN A 120 4.81 -5.58 10.00
C ASN A 120 3.71 -6.60 9.64
N SER A 121 2.76 -6.82 10.54
CA SER A 121 1.59 -7.69 10.30
C SER A 121 0.26 -6.94 10.31
N GLU A 122 0.29 -5.69 10.75
CA GLU A 122 -0.85 -4.79 10.78
C GLU A 122 -1.19 -4.28 9.39
N LEU A 123 -2.45 -3.86 9.20
CA LEU A 123 -2.89 -3.20 7.99
C LEU A 123 -1.94 -2.05 7.62
N ALA A 124 -1.40 -2.09 6.41
CA ALA A 124 -0.55 -1.05 5.87
C ALA A 124 -1.18 -0.42 4.63
N LEU A 125 -1.00 0.89 4.50
CA LEU A 125 -1.40 1.67 3.33
C LEU A 125 -0.14 2.32 2.75
N PHE A 126 0.21 1.95 1.52
CA PHE A 126 1.32 2.55 0.80
C PHE A 126 0.79 3.67 -0.08
N ASP A 127 0.86 4.89 0.43
CA ASP A 127 0.61 6.10 -0.36
C ASP A 127 1.88 6.46 -1.13
N LEU A 128 1.83 6.29 -2.45
CA LEU A 128 2.94 6.52 -3.37
C LEU A 128 2.78 7.83 -4.15
N GLY A 129 2.07 8.80 -3.56
CA GLY A 129 1.85 10.14 -4.11
C GLY A 129 0.46 10.30 -4.72
N SER A 130 -0.57 9.70 -4.12
CA SER A 130 -1.96 9.92 -4.55
C SER A 130 -2.43 11.33 -4.20
N ASP A 131 -3.44 11.82 -4.93
CA ASP A 131 -4.04 13.15 -4.70
C ASP A 131 -4.94 13.24 -3.44
N GLY A 132 -5.05 12.17 -2.64
CA GLY A 132 -5.82 12.12 -1.40
C GLY A 132 -6.13 10.71 -0.92
#